data_AF-A0AB73V990-F1
#
_entry.id   AF-A0AB73V990-F1
#
_cell.length_a   1.000
_cell.length_b   1.000
_cell.length_c   1.000
_cell.angle_alpha   90.00
_cell.angle_beta   90.00
_cell.angle_gamma   90.00
#
_symmetry.space_group_name_H-M   'P 1'
#
loop_
_entity.id
_entity.type
_entity.pdbx_description
1 polymer ?
#
loop_
_entity_poly.entity_id
_entity_poly.type
_entity_poly.pdbx_seq_one_letter_code
_entity_poly.pdbx_strand_id
1 'polypeptide(L)'
;MYICLIRKNKINDVLQHYDDMERKGLFGELPSGYVRGALSLLRTALEVKVNRKNIKYGSLFYWLDHVKAYQDAFIETIPLIDPVYKEGEIQYDANNFTLMRVIKMYNCMLEKISTKPYIAPPYITGLLDDVEKVLDKINILIDKEYVYDGKTLAEVIMENKVLSSRERKETMIGLFTGSKKYTLLQCVEKLGVLVHYVKSPVDEIKNVMMLYGDKAENRNRRRMIYDALTIICEDDIRNNPPELS
;
A
#
# COMPACT_ATOMS: atom_id res chain seq x y z
N MET A 1 -24.69 -0.09 14.34
CA MET A 1 -24.82 1.32 13.90
C MET A 1 -23.79 1.70 12.84
N TYR A 2 -22.48 1.66 13.12
CA TYR A 2 -21.43 2.11 12.18
C TYR A 2 -21.46 1.41 10.82
N ILE A 3 -21.59 0.07 10.79
CA ILE A 3 -21.72 -0.69 9.53
C ILE A 3 -22.88 -0.16 8.67
N CYS A 4 -24.02 0.16 9.28
CA CYS A 4 -25.17 0.72 8.56
C CYS A 4 -24.88 2.12 7.99
N LEU A 5 -24.15 2.96 8.72
CA LEU A 5 -23.75 4.29 8.27
C LEU A 5 -22.73 4.22 7.13
N ILE A 6 -21.72 3.36 7.26
CA ILE A 6 -20.72 3.10 6.21
C ILE A 6 -21.41 2.60 4.93
N ARG A 7 -22.38 1.68 5.05
CA ARG A 7 -23.19 1.21 3.90
C ARG A 7 -24.00 2.30 3.22
N LYS A 8 -24.36 3.37 3.94
CA LYS A 8 -25.05 4.55 3.41
C LYS A 8 -24.08 5.65 2.96
N ASN A 9 -22.78 5.35 2.88
CA ASN A 9 -21.70 6.29 2.58
C ASN A 9 -21.64 7.50 3.54
N LYS A 10 -22.11 7.33 4.78
CA LYS A 10 -22.08 8.35 5.84
C LYS A 10 -20.81 8.24 6.68
N ILE A 11 -19.66 8.30 6.01
CA ILE A 11 -18.34 8.08 6.65
C ILE A 11 -18.01 9.19 7.64
N ASN A 12 -18.28 10.45 7.28
CA ASN A 12 -18.00 11.60 8.14
C ASN A 12 -18.85 11.57 9.42
N ASP A 13 -20.12 11.12 9.35
CA ASP A 13 -20.97 10.92 10.53
C ASP A 13 -20.33 9.91 11.50
N VAL A 14 -19.69 8.85 10.98
CA VAL A 14 -19.00 7.84 11.80
C VAL A 14 -17.72 8.41 12.40
N LEU A 15 -16.91 9.13 11.62
CA LEU A 15 -15.69 9.79 12.12
C LEU A 15 -16.01 10.81 13.23
N GLN A 16 -17.04 11.63 13.05
CA GLN A 16 -17.49 12.57 14.07
C GLN A 16 -17.90 11.86 15.36
N HIS A 17 -18.60 10.73 15.26
CA HIS A 17 -18.96 9.94 16.44
C HIS A 17 -17.73 9.34 17.15
N TYR A 18 -16.68 8.96 16.41
CA TYR A 18 -15.41 8.56 17.02
C TYR A 18 -14.76 9.70 17.78
N ASP A 19 -14.67 10.89 17.17
CA ASP A 19 -14.07 12.06 17.79
C ASP A 19 -14.87 12.50 19.03
N ASP A 20 -16.19 12.32 19.02
CA ASP A 20 -17.06 12.55 20.19
C ASP A 20 -16.80 11.52 21.30
N MET A 21 -16.64 10.24 20.96
CA MET A 21 -16.33 9.18 21.92
C MET A 21 -14.96 9.38 22.57
N GLU A 22 -13.96 9.80 21.79
CA GLU A 22 -12.62 10.09 22.29
C GLU A 22 -12.64 11.32 23.21
N ARG A 23 -13.28 12.42 22.79
CA ARG A 23 -13.41 13.64 23.61
C ARG A 23 -14.11 13.40 24.94
N LYS A 24 -15.07 12.48 24.98
CA LYS A 24 -15.82 12.12 26.20
C LYS A 24 -15.14 11.04 27.04
N GLY A 25 -13.97 10.53 26.62
CA GLY A 25 -13.28 9.43 27.32
C GLY A 25 -13.94 8.06 27.18
N LEU A 26 -15.09 7.96 26.48
CA LEU A 26 -15.89 6.74 26.34
C LEU A 26 -15.13 5.62 25.61
N PHE A 27 -14.18 5.97 24.74
CA PHE A 27 -13.35 4.98 24.07
C PHE A 27 -12.50 4.17 25.08
N GLY A 28 -12.03 4.82 26.14
CA GLY A 28 -11.29 4.21 27.24
C GLY A 28 -12.15 3.36 28.19
N GLU A 29 -13.46 3.50 28.14
CA GLU A 29 -14.43 2.71 28.93
C GLU A 29 -14.85 1.41 28.21
N LEU A 30 -14.59 1.30 26.91
CA LEU A 30 -14.91 0.08 26.15
C LEU A 30 -14.17 -1.13 26.74
N PRO A 31 -14.79 -2.33 26.75
CA PRO A 31 -14.09 -3.54 27.14
C PRO A 31 -12.78 -3.72 26.37
N SER A 32 -11.71 -4.07 27.07
CA SER A 32 -10.44 -4.41 26.43
C SER A 32 -10.61 -5.64 25.53
N GLY A 33 -9.78 -5.74 24.49
CA GLY A 33 -9.83 -6.83 23.53
C GLY A 33 -10.53 -6.45 22.22
N TYR A 34 -11.29 -7.40 21.66
CA TYR A 34 -11.77 -7.37 20.29
C TYR A 34 -12.53 -6.09 19.90
N VAL A 35 -13.44 -5.62 20.77
CA VAL A 35 -14.30 -4.46 20.45
C VAL A 35 -13.46 -3.19 20.28
N ARG A 36 -12.53 -2.93 21.21
CA ARG A 36 -11.63 -1.78 21.12
C ARG A 36 -10.72 -1.87 19.90
N GLY A 37 -10.14 -3.05 19.63
CA GLY A 37 -9.32 -3.29 18.44
C GLY A 37 -10.07 -3.07 17.12
N ALA A 38 -11.29 -3.62 17.01
CA ALA A 38 -12.13 -3.50 15.82
C ALA A 38 -12.55 -2.04 15.56
N LEU A 39 -12.84 -1.29 16.62
CA LEU A 39 -13.18 0.12 16.52
C LEU A 39 -11.97 0.98 16.10
N SER A 40 -10.77 0.71 16.62
CA SER A 40 -9.53 1.38 16.18
C SER A 40 -9.19 1.06 14.73
N LEU A 41 -9.40 -0.18 14.30
CA LEU A 41 -9.23 -0.59 12.90
C LEU A 41 -10.16 0.20 11.98
N LEU A 42 -11.45 0.24 12.31
CA LEU A 42 -12.44 1.01 11.55
C LEU A 42 -12.09 2.50 11.54
N ARG A 43 -11.75 3.11 12.68
CA ARG A 43 -11.37 4.52 12.77
C ARG A 43 -10.17 4.84 11.87
N THR A 44 -9.14 3.99 11.91
CA THR A 44 -7.93 4.12 11.08
C THR A 44 -8.26 3.99 9.60
N ALA A 45 -9.03 2.97 9.21
CA ALA A 45 -9.41 2.74 7.82
C ALA A 45 -10.24 3.89 7.24
N LEU A 46 -11.18 4.44 8.01
CA LEU A 46 -11.99 5.58 7.58
C LEU A 46 -11.14 6.85 7.45
N GLU A 47 -10.15 7.06 8.31
CA GLU A 47 -9.19 8.16 8.18
C GLU A 47 -8.38 8.04 6.88
N VAL A 48 -7.87 6.84 6.59
CA VAL A 48 -7.19 6.56 5.31
C VAL A 48 -8.13 6.83 4.14
N LYS A 49 -9.40 6.40 4.22
CA LYS A 49 -10.36 6.59 3.13
C LYS A 49 -10.63 8.06 2.83
N VAL A 50 -10.82 8.89 3.86
CA VAL A 50 -11.25 10.29 3.70
C VAL A 50 -10.06 11.23 3.51
N ASN A 51 -8.99 11.02 4.28
CA ASN A 51 -7.92 12.01 4.44
C ASN A 51 -6.56 11.55 3.89
N ARG A 52 -6.46 10.45 3.12
CA ARG A 52 -5.17 9.85 2.65
C ARG A 52 -4.06 10.84 2.25
N LYS A 53 -4.39 11.91 1.53
CA LYS A 53 -3.41 12.89 1.01
C LYS A 53 -2.84 13.82 2.09
N ASN A 54 -3.56 13.95 3.21
CA ASN A 54 -3.25 14.89 4.30
C ASN A 54 -2.79 14.16 5.57
N ILE A 55 -2.73 12.83 5.56
CA ILE A 55 -2.26 12.03 6.70
C ILE A 55 -0.77 12.32 6.89
N LYS A 56 -0.44 12.95 8.03
CA LYS A 56 0.94 13.22 8.43
C LYS A 56 1.55 11.96 9.03
N TYR A 57 2.86 11.83 8.89
CA TYR A 57 3.62 10.80 9.61
C TYR A 57 3.30 10.85 11.12
N GLY A 58 3.11 9.68 11.73
CA GLY A 58 2.80 9.57 13.16
C GLY A 58 1.34 9.86 13.56
N SER A 59 0.55 10.53 12.72
CA SER A 59 -0.83 10.93 13.09
C SER A 59 -1.78 9.76 13.36
N LEU A 60 -1.49 8.58 12.81
CA LEU A 60 -2.27 7.36 13.04
C LEU A 60 -1.70 6.48 14.16
N PHE A 61 -0.54 6.80 14.75
CA PHE A 61 0.16 5.89 15.66
C PHE A 61 -0.67 5.51 16.88
N TYR A 62 -1.38 6.48 17.47
CA TYR A 62 -2.30 6.21 18.57
C TYR A 62 -3.29 5.09 18.24
N TRP A 63 -3.99 5.19 17.10
CA TRP A 63 -4.96 4.19 16.68
C TRP A 63 -4.30 2.87 16.27
N LEU A 64 -3.15 2.93 15.59
CA LEU A 64 -2.38 1.74 15.19
C LEU A 64 -1.88 0.96 16.41
N ASP A 65 -1.47 1.63 17.49
CA ASP A 65 -1.03 0.96 18.72
C ASP A 65 -2.17 0.21 19.41
N HIS A 66 -3.39 0.77 19.38
CA HIS A 66 -4.58 0.02 19.81
C HIS A 66 -4.87 -1.18 18.91
N VAL A 67 -4.71 -1.05 17.58
CA VAL A 67 -4.85 -2.22 16.69
C VAL A 67 -3.81 -3.29 17.01
N LYS A 68 -2.54 -2.89 17.26
CA LYS A 68 -1.44 -3.78 17.63
C LYS A 68 -1.72 -4.54 18.93
N ALA A 69 -2.16 -3.81 19.97
CA ALA A 69 -2.44 -4.37 21.28
C ALA A 69 -3.51 -5.48 21.27
N TYR A 70 -4.31 -5.57 20.20
CA TYR A 70 -5.38 -6.56 20.06
C TYR A 70 -5.24 -7.40 18.77
N GLN A 71 -4.01 -7.59 18.27
CA GLN A 71 -3.74 -8.36 17.04
C GLN A 71 -4.15 -9.84 17.09
N ASP A 72 -4.14 -10.46 18.27
CA ASP A 72 -4.54 -11.86 18.48
C ASP A 72 -6.00 -12.12 18.06
N ALA A 73 -6.82 -11.07 18.05
CA ALA A 73 -8.20 -11.12 17.60
C ALA A 73 -8.36 -11.16 16.07
N PHE A 74 -7.26 -10.97 15.32
CA PHE A 74 -7.24 -10.74 13.88
C PHE A 74 -6.15 -11.57 13.16
N ILE A 75 -5.85 -12.76 13.69
CA ILE A 75 -4.77 -13.62 13.16
C ILE A 75 -4.97 -13.84 11.66
N GLU A 76 -4.02 -13.34 10.88
CA GLU A 76 -3.89 -13.61 9.46
C GLU A 76 -2.56 -14.33 9.27
N THR A 77 -2.63 -15.61 8.91
CA THR A 77 -1.44 -16.40 8.59
C THR A 77 -1.00 -16.05 7.18
N ILE A 78 0.05 -15.24 7.06
CA ILE A 78 0.81 -15.17 5.82
C ILE A 78 1.94 -16.19 5.90
N PRO A 79 2.05 -17.13 4.95
CA PRO A 79 3.30 -17.82 4.74
C PRO A 79 4.33 -16.76 4.32
N LEU A 80 5.23 -16.38 5.24
CA LEU A 80 6.42 -15.62 4.89
C LEU A 80 7.26 -16.53 3.98
N ILE A 81 7.14 -16.33 2.67
CA ILE A 81 7.85 -17.14 1.66
C ILE A 81 9.36 -16.87 1.73
N ASP A 82 9.77 -15.78 2.38
CA ASP A 82 11.18 -15.43 2.58
C ASP A 82 11.49 -15.34 4.09
N PRO A 83 12.24 -16.29 4.66
CA PRO A 83 12.56 -16.32 6.09
C PRO A 83 13.62 -15.30 6.49
N VAL A 84 14.23 -14.58 5.54
CA VAL A 84 15.29 -13.61 5.83
C VAL A 84 14.66 -12.28 6.24
N TYR A 85 14.63 -12.01 7.54
CA TYR A 85 14.33 -10.67 8.06
C TYR A 85 15.34 -9.68 7.47
N LYS A 86 14.85 -8.73 6.67
CA LYS A 86 15.65 -7.63 6.15
C LYS A 86 15.12 -6.33 6.76
N GLU A 87 15.91 -5.76 7.65
CA GLU A 87 15.55 -4.52 8.34
C GLU A 87 15.21 -3.41 7.32
N GLY A 88 14.05 -2.77 7.51
CA GLY A 88 13.56 -1.69 6.66
C GLY A 88 12.71 -2.09 5.45
N GLU A 89 12.41 -3.37 5.21
CA GLU A 89 11.35 -3.70 4.25
C GLU A 89 9.96 -3.31 4.78
N ILE A 90 9.03 -3.05 3.86
CA ILE A 90 7.70 -2.53 4.20
C ILE A 90 6.93 -3.42 5.18
N GLN A 91 7.07 -4.74 5.07
CA GLN A 91 6.39 -5.68 5.96
C GLN A 91 7.03 -5.80 7.35
N TYR A 92 8.25 -5.29 7.54
CA TYR A 92 8.95 -5.32 8.83
C TYR A 92 8.85 -3.99 9.60
N ASP A 93 8.35 -2.92 8.98
CA ASP A 93 7.90 -1.74 9.71
C ASP A 93 6.53 -2.02 10.35
N ALA A 94 6.49 -2.04 11.68
CA ALA A 94 5.29 -2.41 12.44
C ALA A 94 4.08 -1.50 12.15
N ASN A 95 4.30 -0.21 11.87
CA ASN A 95 3.25 0.74 11.56
C ASN A 95 2.71 0.52 10.15
N ASN A 96 3.58 0.44 9.14
CA ASN A 96 3.19 0.20 7.76
C ASN A 96 2.52 -1.17 7.61
N PHE A 97 3.04 -2.21 8.27
CA PHE A 97 2.43 -3.53 8.26
C PHE A 97 1.03 -3.53 8.91
N THR A 98 0.88 -2.89 10.07
CA THR A 98 -0.43 -2.76 10.72
C THR A 98 -1.40 -1.96 9.85
N LEU A 99 -0.94 -0.90 9.21
CA LEU A 99 -1.74 -0.08 8.31
C LEU A 99 -2.18 -0.84 7.05
N MET A 100 -1.29 -1.61 6.43
CA MET A 100 -1.59 -2.54 5.35
C MET A 100 -2.67 -3.57 5.75
N ARG A 101 -2.56 -4.14 6.95
CA ARG A 101 -3.58 -5.06 7.51
C ARG A 101 -4.92 -4.37 7.70
N VAL A 102 -4.94 -3.16 8.26
CA VAL A 102 -6.16 -2.35 8.44
C VAL A 102 -6.87 -2.12 7.11
N ILE A 103 -6.12 -1.71 6.06
CA ILE A 103 -6.65 -1.48 4.71
C ILE A 103 -7.30 -2.76 4.18
N LYS A 104 -6.56 -3.88 4.22
CA LYS A 104 -7.05 -5.18 3.77
C LYS A 104 -8.33 -5.59 4.48
N MET A 105 -8.29 -5.60 5.81
CA MET A 105 -9.40 -6.04 6.63
C MET A 105 -10.65 -5.19 6.42
N TYR A 106 -10.50 -3.87 6.28
CA TYR A 106 -11.60 -2.98 5.95
C TYR A 106 -12.21 -3.31 4.58
N ASN A 107 -11.38 -3.45 3.54
CA ASN A 107 -11.85 -3.80 2.20
C ASN A 107 -12.54 -5.18 2.17
N CYS A 108 -11.95 -6.20 2.81
CA CYS A 108 -12.56 -7.53 2.93
C CYS A 108 -13.86 -7.51 3.74
N MET A 109 -13.93 -6.72 4.81
CA MET A 109 -15.17 -6.54 5.57
C MET A 109 -16.26 -5.98 4.67
N LEU A 110 -15.96 -4.91 3.92
CA LEU A 110 -16.90 -4.28 2.99
C LEU A 110 -17.41 -5.25 1.92
N GLU A 111 -16.52 -6.06 1.35
CA GLU A 111 -16.88 -7.11 0.38
C GLU A 111 -17.88 -8.11 0.97
N LYS A 112 -17.66 -8.56 2.22
CA LYS A 112 -18.57 -9.50 2.90
C LYS A 112 -19.93 -8.89 3.28
N ILE A 113 -19.99 -7.60 3.61
CA ILE A 113 -21.26 -6.94 4.01
C ILE A 113 -22.02 -6.31 2.82
N SER A 114 -21.37 -6.21 1.65
CA SER A 114 -21.97 -5.67 0.44
C SER A 114 -22.99 -6.65 -0.12
N THR A 115 -24.26 -6.38 0.18
CA THR A 115 -25.41 -7.20 -0.26
C THR A 115 -26.23 -6.53 -1.37
N LYS A 116 -25.80 -5.34 -1.83
CA LYS A 116 -26.49 -4.58 -2.89
C LYS A 116 -25.54 -4.38 -4.07
N PRO A 117 -25.78 -5.00 -5.24
CA PRO A 117 -24.88 -4.93 -6.39
C PRO A 117 -24.75 -3.52 -7.00
N TYR A 118 -25.69 -2.61 -6.70
CA TYR A 118 -25.79 -1.29 -7.37
C TYR A 118 -25.14 -0.13 -6.59
N ILE A 119 -24.63 -0.35 -5.38
CA ILE A 119 -23.89 0.69 -4.63
C ILE A 119 -22.54 0.09 -4.26
N ALA A 120 -21.49 0.55 -4.95
CA ALA A 120 -20.13 0.17 -4.60
C ALA A 120 -19.86 0.57 -3.13
N PRO A 121 -19.44 -0.38 -2.27
CA PRO A 121 -19.00 -0.05 -0.92
C PRO A 121 -17.90 1.00 -0.93
N PRO A 122 -17.75 1.79 0.14
CA PRO A 122 -16.72 2.82 0.23
C PRO A 122 -15.32 2.22 0.49
N TYR A 123 -14.84 1.38 -0.43
CA TYR A 123 -13.53 0.75 -0.38
C TYR A 123 -12.41 1.81 -0.32
N ILE A 124 -11.32 1.46 0.34
CA ILE A 124 -10.04 2.15 0.16
C ILE A 124 -9.49 1.66 -1.19
N THR A 125 -9.33 2.60 -2.13
CA THR A 125 -8.98 2.33 -3.54
C THR A 125 -7.82 3.20 -3.99
N GLY A 126 -7.21 2.80 -5.11
CA GLY A 126 -6.24 3.60 -5.85
C GLY A 126 -4.96 3.91 -5.07
N LEU A 127 -4.56 3.02 -4.17
CA LEU A 127 -3.28 3.12 -3.45
C LEU A 127 -2.10 2.66 -4.31
N LEU A 128 -2.36 1.91 -5.38
CA LEU A 128 -1.35 1.45 -6.34
C LEU A 128 -1.42 2.19 -7.68
N ASP A 129 -2.25 3.23 -7.82
CA ASP A 129 -2.47 3.96 -9.08
C ASP A 129 -1.19 4.56 -9.66
N ASP A 130 -0.36 5.16 -8.80
CA ASP A 130 0.90 5.77 -9.25
C ASP A 130 1.90 4.70 -9.70
N VAL A 131 1.92 3.52 -9.04
CA VAL A 131 2.73 2.37 -9.47
C VAL A 131 2.22 1.84 -10.80
N GLU A 132 0.91 1.63 -10.93
CA GLU A 132 0.25 1.14 -12.15
C GLU A 132 0.56 2.03 -13.35
N LYS A 133 0.42 3.36 -13.22
CA LYS A 133 0.70 4.31 -14.31
C LYS A 133 2.14 4.23 -14.79
N VAL A 134 3.09 4.05 -13.87
CA VAL A 134 4.51 3.97 -14.25
C VAL A 134 4.83 2.63 -14.90
N LEU A 135 4.27 1.54 -14.38
CA LEU A 135 4.41 0.23 -15.01
C LEU A 135 3.76 0.17 -16.40
N ASP A 136 2.65 0.88 -16.63
CA ASP A 136 2.03 1.00 -17.95
C ASP A 136 3.00 1.66 -18.95
N LYS A 137 3.62 2.79 -18.57
CA LYS A 137 4.64 3.45 -19.40
C LYS A 137 5.81 2.52 -19.73
N ILE A 138 6.32 1.79 -18.74
CA ILE A 138 7.44 0.85 -18.92
C ILE A 138 7.03 -0.30 -19.83
N ASN A 139 5.86 -0.90 -19.63
CA ASN A 139 5.41 -2.02 -20.47
C ASN A 139 5.20 -1.60 -21.93
N ILE A 140 4.58 -0.43 -22.16
CA ILE A 140 4.46 0.15 -23.51
C ILE A 140 5.84 0.33 -24.15
N LEU A 141 6.82 0.81 -23.39
CA LEU A 141 8.19 0.99 -23.88
C LEU A 141 8.85 -0.34 -24.26
N ILE A 142 8.74 -1.36 -23.40
CA ILE A 142 9.30 -2.69 -23.66
C ILE A 142 8.71 -3.27 -24.95
N ASP A 143 7.39 -3.16 -25.13
CA ASP A 143 6.70 -3.72 -26.29
C ASP A 143 7.03 -2.94 -27.57
N LYS A 144 7.15 -1.61 -27.49
CA LYS A 144 7.47 -0.74 -28.63
C LYS A 144 8.91 -0.91 -29.12
N GLU A 145 9.86 -1.04 -28.20
CA GLU A 145 11.30 -1.09 -28.48
C GLU A 145 11.84 -2.53 -28.52
N TYR A 146 10.98 -3.54 -28.38
CA TYR A 146 11.34 -4.97 -28.39
C TYR A 146 12.48 -5.29 -27.42
N VAL A 147 12.35 -4.88 -26.15
CA VAL A 147 13.40 -5.05 -25.14
C VAL A 147 13.29 -6.42 -24.46
N TYR A 148 14.43 -7.11 -24.34
CA TYR A 148 14.50 -8.49 -23.83
C TYR A 148 15.34 -8.67 -22.54
N ASP A 149 16.06 -7.64 -22.11
CA ASP A 149 16.89 -7.69 -20.90
C ASP A 149 16.88 -6.37 -20.11
N GLY A 150 17.26 -6.45 -18.84
CA GLY A 150 17.19 -5.32 -17.91
C GLY A 150 18.17 -4.20 -18.22
N LYS A 151 19.32 -4.51 -18.84
CA LYS A 151 20.34 -3.50 -19.16
C LYS A 151 19.86 -2.61 -20.31
N THR A 152 19.42 -3.23 -21.40
CA THR A 152 18.81 -2.48 -22.51
C THR A 152 17.57 -1.72 -22.06
N LEU A 153 16.75 -2.29 -21.17
CA LEU A 153 15.61 -1.57 -20.61
C LEU A 153 16.03 -0.32 -19.81
N ALA A 154 17.10 -0.41 -19.01
CA ALA A 154 17.61 0.73 -18.26
C ALA A 154 18.08 1.86 -19.18
N GLU A 155 18.85 1.52 -20.21
CA GLU A 155 19.33 2.46 -21.24
C GLU A 155 18.16 3.18 -21.90
N VAL A 156 17.17 2.43 -22.41
CA VAL A 156 15.99 2.97 -23.09
C VAL A 156 15.15 3.83 -22.14
N ILE A 157 14.96 3.44 -20.87
CA ILE A 157 14.24 4.25 -19.87
C ILE A 157 14.93 5.60 -19.63
N MET A 158 16.26 5.60 -19.53
CA MET A 158 17.05 6.81 -19.29
C MET A 158 17.04 7.73 -20.50
N GLU A 159 17.27 7.20 -21.70
CA GLU A 159 17.27 7.96 -22.96
C GLU A 159 15.91 8.61 -23.22
N ASN A 160 14.82 7.87 -23.02
CA ASN A 160 13.46 8.34 -23.23
C ASN A 160 12.90 9.13 -22.03
N LYS A 161 13.68 9.28 -20.94
CA LYS A 161 13.27 9.98 -19.71
C LYS A 161 11.90 9.51 -19.18
N VAL A 162 11.65 8.20 -19.24
CA VAL A 162 10.34 7.62 -18.91
C VAL A 162 9.98 7.82 -17.44
N LEU A 163 11.01 7.78 -16.57
CA LEU A 163 10.87 8.00 -15.14
C LEU A 163 11.22 9.45 -14.77
N SER A 164 10.38 10.05 -13.95
CA SER A 164 10.65 11.29 -13.22
C SER A 164 11.53 11.06 -12.00
N SER A 165 12.15 12.13 -11.48
CA SER A 165 12.94 12.05 -10.25
C SER A 165 12.12 11.55 -9.05
N ARG A 166 10.84 11.92 -8.99
CA ARG A 166 9.90 11.43 -7.96
C ARG A 166 9.71 9.93 -8.04
N GLU A 167 9.42 9.38 -9.23
CA GLU A 167 9.18 7.95 -9.42
C GLU A 167 10.43 7.08 -9.08
N ARG A 168 11.63 7.65 -9.26
CA ARG A 168 12.90 6.99 -8.91
C ARG A 168 13.28 7.10 -7.43
N LYS A 169 13.04 8.25 -6.80
CA LYS A 169 13.68 8.63 -5.52
C LYS A 169 12.71 8.87 -4.38
N GLU A 170 11.40 8.93 -4.62
CA GLU A 170 10.40 9.18 -3.58
C GLU A 170 9.45 8.00 -3.40
N THR A 171 8.74 8.01 -2.28
CA THR A 171 7.73 6.98 -1.99
C THR A 171 6.57 7.07 -2.98
N MET A 172 6.25 5.95 -3.63
CA MET A 172 5.14 5.83 -4.59
C MET A 172 3.78 5.75 -3.91
N ILE A 173 3.72 5.19 -2.70
CA ILE A 173 2.50 5.07 -1.90
C ILE A 173 2.65 5.97 -0.68
N GLY A 174 2.28 7.24 -0.80
CA GLY A 174 2.57 8.27 0.21
C GLY A 174 2.02 8.01 1.62
N LEU A 175 1.16 7.01 1.77
CA LEU A 175 0.67 6.52 3.05
C LEU A 175 1.74 5.78 3.86
N PHE A 176 2.69 5.11 3.18
CA PHE A 176 3.73 4.32 3.82
C PHE A 176 4.99 5.14 4.01
N THR A 177 5.50 5.13 5.23
CA THR A 177 6.54 6.06 5.69
C THR A 177 7.50 5.32 6.59
N GLY A 178 8.77 5.70 6.58
CA GLY A 178 9.78 5.08 7.42
C GLY A 178 11.16 5.60 7.04
N SER A 179 12.20 5.03 7.64
CA SER A 179 13.60 5.36 7.31
C SER A 179 13.98 5.03 5.87
N LYS A 180 13.26 4.10 5.21
CA LYS A 180 13.41 3.79 3.79
C LYS A 180 12.26 4.36 2.98
N LYS A 181 12.58 4.89 1.80
CA LYS A 181 11.59 5.30 0.80
C LYS A 181 11.11 4.08 0.02
N TYR A 182 9.82 4.00 -0.26
CA TYR A 182 9.23 2.93 -1.06
C TYR A 182 9.09 3.40 -2.51
N THR A 183 10.21 3.46 -3.22
CA THR A 183 10.23 3.91 -4.62
C THR A 183 9.64 2.84 -5.54
N LEU A 184 9.59 3.12 -6.85
CA LEU A 184 9.14 2.14 -7.82
C LEU A 184 9.90 0.80 -7.72
N LEU A 185 11.22 0.84 -7.45
CA LEU A 185 12.04 -0.36 -7.29
C LEU A 185 11.52 -1.24 -6.15
N GLN A 186 11.35 -0.67 -4.95
CA GLN A 186 10.82 -1.42 -3.81
C GLN A 186 9.37 -1.87 -4.06
N CYS A 187 8.57 -1.10 -4.79
CA CYS A 187 7.21 -1.51 -5.16
C CYS A 187 7.23 -2.75 -6.06
N VAL A 188 8.10 -2.81 -7.07
CA VAL A 188 8.27 -3.98 -7.95
C VAL A 188 8.80 -5.19 -7.18
N GLU A 189 9.75 -4.97 -6.28
CA GLU A 189 10.32 -6.01 -5.42
C GLU A 189 9.26 -6.62 -4.49
N LYS A 190 8.37 -5.79 -3.92
CA LYS A 190 7.38 -6.20 -2.92
C LYS A 190 5.94 -6.28 -3.46
N LEU A 191 5.78 -6.43 -4.77
CA LEU A 191 4.46 -6.56 -5.43
C LEU A 191 3.54 -7.57 -4.75
N GLY A 192 4.06 -8.72 -4.32
CA GLY A 192 3.24 -9.74 -3.66
C GLY A 192 2.59 -9.25 -2.36
N VAL A 193 3.36 -8.57 -1.51
CA VAL A 193 2.86 -7.99 -0.25
C VAL A 193 1.89 -6.85 -0.54
N LEU A 194 2.27 -5.96 -1.46
CA LEU A 194 1.45 -4.80 -1.81
C LEU A 194 0.09 -5.21 -2.41
N VAL A 195 0.08 -6.14 -3.37
CA VAL A 195 -1.17 -6.63 -3.97
C VAL A 195 -2.03 -7.33 -2.92
N HIS A 196 -1.44 -8.15 -2.05
CA HIS A 196 -2.20 -8.89 -1.03
C HIS A 196 -2.91 -7.99 -0.01
N TYR A 197 -2.28 -6.87 0.37
CA TYR A 197 -2.78 -6.01 1.44
C TYR A 197 -3.47 -4.74 0.97
N VAL A 198 -2.99 -4.16 -0.12
CA VAL A 198 -3.30 -2.77 -0.49
C VAL A 198 -4.31 -2.70 -1.63
N LYS A 199 -4.39 -3.74 -2.46
CA LYS A 199 -5.32 -3.80 -3.58
C LYS A 199 -6.78 -3.81 -3.09
N SER A 200 -7.61 -2.98 -3.72
CA SER A 200 -9.05 -3.00 -3.59
C SER A 200 -9.71 -4.01 -4.54
N PRO A 201 -10.89 -4.56 -4.21
CA PRO A 201 -11.67 -5.38 -5.15
C PRO A 201 -11.99 -4.66 -6.47
N VAL A 202 -12.11 -3.33 -6.44
CA VAL A 202 -12.51 -2.49 -7.59
C VAL A 202 -11.35 -1.73 -8.25
N ASP A 203 -10.10 -1.98 -7.84
CA ASP A 203 -8.94 -1.32 -8.46
C ASP A 203 -8.65 -1.89 -9.86
N GLU A 204 -8.49 -1.01 -10.85
CA GLU A 204 -8.13 -1.33 -12.23
C GLU A 204 -6.62 -1.19 -12.44
N ILE A 205 -5.86 -2.19 -11.98
CA ILE A 205 -4.38 -2.16 -11.95
C ILE A 205 -3.78 -3.31 -12.80
N LYS A 206 -4.02 -3.27 -14.11
CA LYS A 206 -3.70 -4.36 -15.05
C LYS A 206 -2.20 -4.69 -15.09
N ASN A 207 -1.32 -3.68 -15.06
CA ASN A 207 0.13 -3.88 -15.19
C ASN A 207 0.72 -4.43 -13.89
N VAL A 208 0.24 -3.94 -12.75
CA VAL A 208 0.57 -4.50 -11.43
C VAL A 208 0.14 -5.97 -11.35
N MET A 209 -1.10 -6.29 -11.75
CA MET A 209 -1.61 -7.67 -11.71
C MET A 209 -0.88 -8.59 -12.69
N MET A 210 -0.49 -8.09 -13.86
CA MET A 210 0.37 -8.83 -14.80
C MET A 210 1.67 -9.23 -14.11
N LEU A 211 2.42 -8.29 -13.52
CA LEU A 211 3.70 -8.58 -12.87
C LEU A 211 3.57 -9.41 -11.59
N TYR A 212 2.40 -9.36 -10.92
CA TYR A 212 2.09 -10.21 -9.78
C TYR A 212 1.85 -11.68 -10.19
N GLY A 213 1.35 -11.91 -11.40
CA GLY A 213 1.00 -13.25 -11.89
C GLY A 213 2.19 -14.22 -11.93
N ASP A 214 1.90 -15.51 -11.78
CA ASP A 214 2.88 -16.59 -11.64
C ASP A 214 3.41 -17.15 -12.97
N LYS A 215 2.81 -16.75 -14.10
CA LYS A 215 3.24 -17.15 -15.44
C LYS A 215 4.72 -16.82 -15.66
N ALA A 216 5.44 -17.71 -16.33
CA ALA A 216 6.88 -17.55 -16.57
C ALA A 216 7.22 -16.22 -17.26
N GLU A 217 6.41 -15.82 -18.25
CA GLU A 217 6.53 -14.53 -18.95
C GLU A 217 6.41 -13.34 -17.99
N ASN A 218 5.41 -13.36 -17.10
CA ASN A 218 5.19 -12.30 -16.11
C ASN A 218 6.36 -12.21 -15.12
N ARG A 219 6.88 -13.35 -14.65
CA ARG A 219 8.06 -13.39 -13.78
C ARG A 219 9.30 -12.86 -14.48
N ASN A 220 9.52 -13.23 -15.73
CA ASN A 220 10.64 -12.75 -16.54
C ASN A 220 10.55 -11.23 -16.75
N ARG A 221 9.35 -10.72 -17.09
CA ARG A 221 9.14 -9.28 -17.27
C ARG A 221 9.31 -8.51 -15.97
N ARG A 222 8.82 -9.04 -14.84
CA ARG A 222 9.06 -8.45 -13.50
C ARG A 222 10.55 -8.40 -13.16
N ARG A 223 11.30 -9.48 -13.42
CA ARG A 223 12.75 -9.54 -13.19
C ARG A 223 13.48 -8.52 -14.05
N MET A 224 13.16 -8.45 -15.34
CA MET A 224 13.74 -7.48 -16.27
C MET A 224 13.53 -6.04 -15.80
N ILE A 225 12.31 -5.69 -15.39
CA ILE A 225 11.99 -4.36 -14.84
C ILE A 225 12.78 -4.11 -13.54
N TYR A 226 12.83 -5.09 -12.65
CA TYR A 226 13.59 -4.98 -11.41
C TYR A 226 15.09 -4.74 -11.65
N ASP A 227 15.70 -5.51 -12.56
CA ASP A 227 17.11 -5.39 -12.93
C ASP A 227 17.37 -4.00 -13.54
N ALA A 228 16.50 -3.52 -14.42
CA ALA A 228 16.60 -2.19 -15.03
C ALA A 228 16.54 -1.05 -13.99
N LEU A 229 15.57 -1.13 -13.07
CA LEU A 229 15.41 -0.13 -12.01
C LEU A 229 16.59 -0.15 -11.04
N THR A 230 17.19 -1.31 -10.79
CA THR A 230 18.38 -1.44 -9.95
C THR A 230 19.56 -0.69 -10.57
N ILE A 231 19.82 -0.90 -11.87
CA ILE A 231 20.87 -0.19 -12.62
C ILE A 231 20.67 1.33 -12.55
N ILE A 232 19.44 1.79 -12.82
CA ILE A 232 19.10 3.22 -12.80
C ILE A 232 19.33 3.82 -11.41
N CYS A 233 18.93 3.12 -10.34
CA CYS A 233 19.13 3.58 -8.97
C CYS A 233 20.62 3.65 -8.60
N GLU A 234 21.43 2.68 -9.02
CA GLU A 234 22.89 2.68 -8.82
C GLU A 234 23.60 3.81 -9.58
N ASP A 235 23.16 4.11 -10.82
CA ASP A 235 23.65 5.26 -11.58
C ASP A 235 23.29 6.59 -10.90
N ASP A 236 22.07 6.72 -10.38
CA ASP A 236 21.61 7.90 -9.65
C ASP A 236 22.49 8.16 -8.39
N ILE A 237 22.88 7.10 -7.68
CA ILE A 237 23.76 7.19 -6.50
C ILE A 237 25.19 7.55 -6.88
N ARG A 238 25.73 6.95 -7.95
CA ARG A 238 27.09 7.27 -8.44
C ARG A 238 27.22 8.71 -8.89
N ASN A 239 26.19 9.25 -9.52
CA ASN A 239 26.19 10.62 -10.03
C ASN A 239 25.78 11.67 -8.98
N ASN A 240 25.09 11.27 -7.91
CA ASN A 240 24.68 12.13 -6.80
C ASN A 240 24.81 11.37 -5.47
N PRO A 241 26.04 11.23 -4.92
CA PRO A 241 26.24 10.52 -3.66
C PRO A 241 25.44 11.19 -2.53
N PRO A 242 24.80 10.41 -1.64
CA PRO A 242 24.09 11.00 -0.51
C PRO A 242 25.05 11.81 0.36
N GLU A 243 24.70 13.05 0.67
CA GLU A 243 25.43 13.86 1.64
C GLU A 243 25.45 13.10 2.97
N LEU A 244 26.65 12.81 3.48
CA LEU A 244 26.85 12.21 4.80
C LEU A 244 26.36 13.23 5.84
N SER A 245 25.15 13.02 6.37
CA SER A 245 24.62 13.71 7.54
C SER A 245 24.68 12.82 8.77
#